data_AF-A0A1F5YGH2-F1
#
_entry.id   AF-A0A1F5YGH2-F1
#
_cell.length_a   1.000
_cell.length_b   1.000
_cell.length_c   1.000
_cell.angle_alpha   90.00
_cell.angle_beta   90.00
_cell.angle_gamma   90.00
#
_symmetry.space_group_name_H-M   'P 1'
#
loop_
_entity.id
_entity.type
_entity.pdbx_description
1 polymer ?
#
loop_
_entity_poly.entity_id
_entity_poly.type
_entity_poly.pdbx_seq_one_letter_code
_entity_poly.pdbx_strand_id
1 'polypeptide(L)'
;MFTKSDKKWLKENFTTKDDLKRFVTKDDLKSFVTKDDLNSIKQDLQDLKSDMKTVKKDTSKIRNDLEMVTGEFDKEQVKLKKRTDRIEEHLGLALPQ
;
A
#
# COMPACT_ATOMS: atom_id res chain seq x y z
N MET A 1 -54.94 32.63 -31.43
CA MET A 1 -55.13 31.19 -31.75
C MET A 1 -53.88 30.73 -32.50
N PHE A 2 -53.22 29.64 -32.11
CA PHE A 2 -52.04 29.16 -32.85
C PHE A 2 -52.41 28.71 -34.26
N THR A 3 -51.68 29.19 -35.27
CA THR A 3 -51.89 28.84 -36.67
C THR A 3 -51.33 27.45 -36.99
N LYS A 4 -51.73 26.88 -38.14
CA LYS A 4 -51.15 25.61 -38.62
C LYS A 4 -49.65 25.74 -38.89
N SER A 5 -49.21 26.92 -39.33
CA SER A 5 -47.80 27.24 -39.54
C SER A 5 -47.02 27.21 -38.23
N ASP A 6 -47.57 27.78 -37.15
CA ASP A 6 -46.94 27.77 -35.83
C ASP A 6 -46.74 26.34 -35.32
N LYS A 7 -47.77 25.48 -35.50
CA LYS A 7 -47.69 24.07 -35.12
C LYS A 7 -46.68 23.28 -35.95
N LYS A 8 -46.52 23.60 -37.24
CA LYS A 8 -45.54 22.96 -38.13
C LYS A 8 -44.11 23.35 -37.75
N TRP A 9 -43.87 24.64 -37.53
CA TRP A 9 -42.57 25.16 -37.10
C TRP A 9 -42.12 24.53 -35.78
N LEU A 10 -43.02 24.35 -34.81
CA LEU A 10 -42.70 23.68 -33.55
C LEU A 10 -42.24 22.24 -33.75
N LYS A 11 -42.89 21.47 -34.63
CA LYS A 11 -42.49 20.08 -34.91
C LYS A 11 -41.16 19.99 -35.66
N GLU A 12 -40.84 20.97 -36.49
CA GLU A 12 -39.60 21.01 -37.27
C GLU A 12 -38.40 21.44 -36.41
N ASN A 13 -38.60 22.24 -35.37
CA ASN A 13 -37.51 22.83 -34.58
C ASN A 13 -37.34 22.22 -33.17
N PHE A 14 -38.35 21.53 -32.64
CA PHE A 14 -38.25 20.89 -31.32
C PHE A 14 -38.03 19.38 -31.43
N THR A 15 -37.18 18.85 -30.55
CA THR A 15 -36.97 17.41 -30.43
C THR A 15 -38.16 16.75 -29.74
N THR A 16 -38.42 15.49 -30.07
CA THR A 16 -39.43 14.66 -29.40
C THR A 16 -38.84 13.96 -28.17
N LYS A 17 -39.69 13.33 -27.35
CA LYS A 17 -39.23 12.48 -26.24
C LYS A 17 -38.43 11.27 -26.73
N ASP A 18 -38.77 10.72 -27.88
CA ASP A 18 -38.06 9.57 -28.44
C ASP A 18 -36.66 9.97 -28.91
N ASP A 19 -36.48 11.22 -29.37
CA ASP A 19 -35.15 11.76 -29.69
C ASP A 19 -34.21 11.83 -28.48
N LEU A 20 -34.74 11.97 -27.27
CA LEU A 20 -33.96 12.08 -26.05
C LEU A 20 -33.57 10.72 -25.46
N LYS A 21 -34.31 9.64 -25.77
CA LYS A 21 -34.03 8.29 -25.24
C LYS A 21 -32.69 7.71 -25.68
N ARG A 22 -32.11 8.21 -26.79
CA ARG A 22 -30.78 7.79 -27.27
C ARG A 22 -29.63 8.40 -26.48
N PHE A 23 -29.90 9.38 -25.63
CA PHE A 23 -28.89 10.02 -24.79
C PHE A 23 -28.79 9.30 -23.45
N VAL A 24 -27.56 9.29 -22.94
CA VAL A 24 -27.21 8.77 -21.63
C VAL A 24 -27.88 9.61 -20.54
N THR A 25 -28.44 8.97 -19.52
CA THR A 25 -29.07 9.61 -18.37
C THR A 25 -28.05 9.92 -17.28
N LYS A 26 -28.45 10.72 -16.28
CA LYS A 26 -27.59 10.96 -15.11
C LYS A 26 -27.31 9.68 -14.31
N ASP A 27 -28.27 8.75 -14.28
CA ASP A 27 -28.11 7.49 -13.54
C ASP A 27 -27.09 6.58 -14.22
N ASP A 28 -27.04 6.57 -15.54
CA ASP A 28 -26.04 5.84 -16.31
C ASP A 28 -24.60 6.34 -16.04
N LEU A 29 -24.44 7.60 -15.60
CA LEU A 29 -23.14 8.21 -15.30
C LEU A 29 -22.67 8.01 -13.85
N LYS A 30 -23.54 7.57 -12.93
CA LYS A 30 -23.20 7.42 -11.49
C LYS A 30 -22.17 6.32 -11.23
N SER A 31 -22.04 5.35 -12.12
CA SER A 31 -21.09 4.23 -12.00
C SER A 31 -19.66 4.61 -12.40
N PHE A 32 -19.44 5.80 -12.96
CA PHE A 32 -18.12 6.23 -13.39
C PHE A 32 -17.33 6.84 -12.23
N VAL A 33 -16.06 6.45 -12.17
CA VAL A 33 -15.08 7.06 -11.27
C VAL A 33 -14.95 8.56 -11.57
N THR A 34 -15.03 9.37 -10.53
CA THR A 34 -14.92 10.82 -10.61
C THR A 34 -13.49 11.29 -10.43
N LYS A 35 -13.24 12.58 -10.69
CA LYS A 35 -11.93 13.20 -10.41
C LYS A 35 -11.61 13.20 -8.92
N ASP A 36 -12.62 13.31 -8.07
CA ASP A 36 -12.45 13.34 -6.62
C ASP A 36 -12.03 11.97 -6.09
N ASP A 37 -12.61 10.89 -6.64
CA ASP A 37 -12.17 9.52 -6.34
C ASP A 37 -10.70 9.32 -6.69
N LEU A 38 -10.26 9.79 -7.87
CA LEU A 38 -8.86 9.71 -8.28
C LEU A 38 -7.93 10.54 -7.38
N ASN A 39 -8.38 11.70 -6.92
CA ASN A 39 -7.61 12.53 -5.99
C ASN A 39 -7.47 11.84 -4.63
N SER A 40 -8.53 11.19 -4.13
CA SER A 40 -8.47 10.40 -2.89
C SER A 40 -7.45 9.27 -3.01
N ILE A 41 -7.53 8.48 -4.08
CA ILE A 41 -6.58 7.37 -4.33
C ILE A 41 -5.14 7.89 -4.42
N LYS A 42 -4.93 9.06 -5.04
CA LYS A 42 -3.61 9.68 -5.13
C LYS A 42 -3.08 10.09 -3.75
N GLN A 43 -3.94 10.60 -2.88
CA GLN A 43 -3.57 10.95 -1.52
C GLN A 43 -3.20 9.70 -0.72
N ASP A 44 -4.04 8.66 -0.74
CA ASP A 44 -3.76 7.38 -0.09
C ASP A 44 -2.43 6.77 -0.56
N LEU A 45 -2.11 6.89 -1.85
CA LEU A 45 -0.84 6.43 -2.41
C LEU A 45 0.37 7.23 -1.89
N GLN A 46 0.21 8.54 -1.65
CA GLN A 46 1.28 9.36 -1.07
C GLN A 46 1.51 9.01 0.40
N ASP A 47 0.43 8.78 1.15
CA ASP A 47 0.51 8.41 2.56
C ASP A 47 1.16 7.03 2.70
N LEU A 48 0.73 6.04 1.90
CA LEU A 48 1.36 4.72 1.85
C LEU A 48 2.86 4.80 1.49
N LYS A 49 3.23 5.70 0.57
CA LYS A 49 4.63 5.92 0.20
C LYS A 49 5.44 6.51 1.36
N SER A 50 4.84 7.38 2.17
CA SER A 50 5.46 7.91 3.38
C SER A 50 5.68 6.82 4.42
N ASP A 51 4.64 6.04 4.72
CA ASP A 51 4.71 4.93 5.67
C ASP A 51 5.75 3.89 5.26
N MET A 52 5.84 3.57 3.97
CA MET A 52 6.83 2.64 3.43
C MET A 52 8.28 3.14 3.65
N LYS A 53 8.53 4.45 3.61
CA LYS A 53 9.86 5.00 3.94
C LYS A 53 10.20 4.77 5.42
N THR A 54 9.23 4.95 6.30
CA THR A 54 9.39 4.71 7.75
C THR A 54 9.68 3.23 8.02
N VAL A 55 8.88 2.32 7.45
CA VAL A 55 9.09 0.87 7.55
C VAL A 55 10.49 0.50 7.08
N LYS A 56 10.93 1.00 5.92
CA LYS A 56 12.28 0.72 5.40
C LYS A 56 13.39 1.17 6.36
N LYS A 57 13.22 2.34 6.99
CA LYS A 57 14.17 2.86 7.99
C LYS A 57 14.21 1.94 9.22
N ASP A 58 13.06 1.53 9.72
CA ASP A 58 13.00 0.70 10.92
C ASP A 58 13.49 -0.72 10.66
N THR A 59 13.19 -1.31 9.49
CA THR A 59 13.80 -2.58 9.07
C THR A 59 15.32 -2.50 9.00
N SER A 60 15.88 -1.37 8.56
CA SER A 60 17.33 -1.16 8.53
C SER A 60 17.95 -1.08 9.93
N LYS A 61 17.26 -0.42 10.88
CA LYS A 61 17.70 -0.40 12.28
C LYS A 61 17.64 -1.79 12.91
N ILE A 62 16.52 -2.50 12.73
CA ILE A 62 16.34 -3.86 13.25
C ILE A 62 17.45 -4.78 12.74
N ARG A 63 17.81 -4.67 11.46
CA ARG A 63 18.94 -5.41 10.89
C ARG A 63 20.24 -5.13 11.65
N ASN A 64 20.57 -3.86 11.88
CA ASN A 64 21.79 -3.47 12.61
C ASN A 64 21.77 -3.96 14.06
N ASP A 65 20.63 -3.85 14.74
CA ASP A 65 20.47 -4.34 16.11
C ASP A 65 20.68 -5.86 16.19
N LEU A 66 20.17 -6.62 15.22
CA LEU A 66 20.41 -8.06 15.11
C LEU A 66 21.88 -8.40 14.84
N GLU A 67 22.56 -7.64 13.96
CA GLU A 67 24.00 -7.79 13.71
C GLU A 67 24.81 -7.54 15.00
N MET A 68 24.39 -6.60 15.85
CA MET A 68 25.00 -6.36 17.15
C MET A 68 24.77 -7.52 18.12
N VAL A 69 23.52 -7.96 18.29
CA VAL A 69 23.15 -9.02 19.23
C VAL A 69 23.85 -10.34 18.88
N THR A 70 23.87 -10.70 17.59
CA THR A 70 24.57 -11.91 17.13
C THR A 70 26.07 -11.84 17.42
N GLY A 71 26.72 -10.69 17.16
CA GLY A 71 28.13 -10.49 17.48
C GLY A 71 28.44 -10.51 18.98
N GLU A 72 27.54 -10.04 19.85
CA GLU A 72 27.70 -10.16 21.30
C GLU A 72 27.52 -11.60 21.78
N PHE A 73 26.53 -12.31 21.23
CA PHE A 73 26.30 -13.71 21.53
C PHE A 73 27.52 -14.57 21.18
N ASP A 74 28.10 -14.38 19.99
CA ASP A 74 29.31 -15.11 19.55
C ASP A 74 30.49 -14.89 20.51
N LYS A 75 30.71 -13.64 20.95
CA LYS A 75 31.76 -13.32 21.93
C LYS A 75 31.53 -14.07 23.24
N GLU A 76 30.29 -14.14 23.71
CA GLU A 76 29.97 -14.83 24.96
C GLU A 76 30.10 -16.35 24.82
N GLN A 77 29.69 -16.94 23.68
CA GLN A 77 29.93 -18.34 23.38
C GLN A 77 31.41 -18.71 23.40
N VAL A 78 32.29 -17.86 22.83
CA VAL A 78 33.75 -18.06 22.88
C VAL A 78 34.27 -18.01 24.32
N LYS A 79 33.81 -17.06 25.14
CA LYS A 79 34.23 -16.97 26.56
C LYS A 79 33.76 -18.19 27.34
N LEU A 80 32.51 -18.62 27.15
CA LEU A 80 31.96 -19.80 27.80
C LEU A 80 32.72 -21.05 27.41
N LYS A 81 33.00 -21.26 26.11
CA LYS A 81 33.82 -22.38 25.63
C LYS A 81 35.19 -22.42 26.33
N LYS A 82 35.93 -21.30 26.36
CA LYS A 82 37.22 -21.22 27.06
C LYS A 82 37.12 -21.54 28.55
N ARG A 83 36.02 -21.13 29.21
CA ARG A 83 35.79 -21.45 30.63
C ARG A 83 35.52 -22.94 30.82
N THR A 84 34.72 -23.55 29.94
CA THR A 84 34.45 -24.99 29.93
C THR A 84 35.73 -25.78 29.72
N ASP A 85 36.52 -25.45 28.69
CA ASP A 85 37.81 -26.12 28.41
C ASP A 85 38.73 -26.11 29.65
N ARG A 86 38.85 -24.96 30.33
CA ARG A 86 39.64 -24.83 31.56
C ARG A 86 39.12 -25.68 32.72
N ILE A 87 37.80 -25.85 32.85
CA ILE A 87 37.18 -26.67 33.90
C ILE A 87 37.41 -28.15 33.57
N GLU A 88 37.21 -28.54 32.32
CA GLU A 88 37.42 -29.92 31.86
C GLU A 88 38.87 -30.36 32.04
N GLU A 89 39.84 -29.50 31.71
CA GLU A 89 41.26 -29.76 31.96
C GLU A 89 41.56 -29.94 33.46
N HIS A 90 41.04 -29.05 34.31
CA HIS A 90 41.27 -29.13 35.75
C HIS A 90 40.67 -30.39 36.39
N LEU A 91 39.56 -30.89 35.86
CA LEU A 91 38.87 -32.09 36.35
C LEU A 91 39.36 -33.38 35.66
N GLY A 92 40.27 -33.31 34.68
CA GLY A 92 40.70 -34.47 33.90
C GLY A 92 39.60 -35.04 32.99
N LEU A 93 38.63 -34.21 32.61
CA LEU A 93 37.50 -34.56 31.74
C LEU A 93 37.71 -34.14 30.28
N ALA A 94 38.85 -33.52 29.96
CA ALA A 94 39.14 -33.04 28.61
C ALA A 94 39.09 -34.19 27.58
N LEU A 95 38.24 -34.03 26.55
CA LEU A 95 38.14 -34.99 25.47
C LEU A 95 39.38 -34.88 24.55
N PRO A 96 39.93 -36.01 24.06
CA PRO A 96 40.99 -35.98 23.05
C PRO A 96 40.46 -35.33 21.77
N GLN A 97 41.26 -34.42 21.20
CA GLN A 97 40.93 -33.66 19.98
C GLN A 97 41.21 -34.45 18.71
#